data_AF-A0A2P1PPN3-F1
#
_entry.id   AF-A0A2P1PPN3-F1
#
_cell.length_a   1.000
_cell.length_b   1.000
_cell.length_c   1.000
_cell.angle_alpha   90.00
_cell.angle_beta   90.00
_cell.angle_gamma   90.00
#
_symmetry.space_group_name_H-M   'P 1'
#
loop_
_entity.id
_entity.type
_entity.pdbx_description
1 polymer ?
#
loop_
_entity_poly.entity_id
_entity_poly.type
_entity_poly.pdbx_seq_one_letter_code
_entity_poly.pdbx_strand_id
1 'polypeptide(L)'
;MQDWEWEVADPDRFEEFLKAYTPELPVDQRLALMEILVQCVEDSDSEAKLATCWQRIKPLLEKNFNLHAETIQYWACLEAGQLDEMWRISILMRQVKSQTAADDDA
;
A
#
# COMPACT_ATOMS: atom_id res chain seq x y z
N MET A 1 -24.84 -2.14 15.52
CA MET A 1 -23.69 -3.05 15.70
C MET A 1 -23.61 -3.87 14.43
N GLN A 2 -22.58 -3.63 13.62
CA GLN A 2 -22.27 -4.43 12.45
C GLN A 2 -21.08 -5.32 12.85
N ASP A 3 -21.35 -6.61 13.04
CA ASP A 3 -20.33 -7.64 13.17
C ASP A 3 -19.89 -8.05 11.76
N TRP A 4 -18.94 -7.31 11.18
CA TRP A 4 -18.16 -7.81 10.05
C TRP A 4 -16.75 -8.11 10.55
N GLU A 5 -16.54 -9.28 11.15
CA GLU A 5 -15.19 -9.89 11.21
C GLU A 5 -14.82 -10.44 9.81
N TRP A 6 -15.02 -9.65 8.76
CA TRP A 6 -14.47 -9.99 7.46
C TRP A 6 -13.12 -9.31 7.36
N GLU A 7 -12.09 -10.07 7.70
CA GLU A 7 -10.70 -9.67 7.52
C GLU A 7 -10.45 -9.54 6.01
N VAL A 8 -10.47 -8.30 5.52
CA VAL A 8 -10.29 -7.95 4.09
C VAL A 8 -8.89 -8.29 3.63
N ALA A 9 -7.91 -8.20 4.52
CA ALA A 9 -6.51 -8.44 4.26
C ALA A 9 -5.93 -9.34 5.36
N ASP A 10 -5.30 -10.43 4.95
CA ASP A 10 -4.60 -11.36 5.83
C ASP A 10 -3.10 -11.31 5.45
N PRO A 11 -2.21 -10.77 6.32
CA PRO A 11 -0.78 -10.69 6.06
C PRO A 11 -0.12 -12.03 5.75
N ASP A 12 -0.67 -13.16 6.19
CA ASP A 12 -0.15 -14.50 5.87
C ASP A 12 -0.49 -14.95 4.44
N ARG A 13 -1.49 -14.30 3.82
CA ARG A 13 -1.88 -14.53 2.42
C ARG A 13 -1.28 -13.49 1.46
N PHE A 14 -0.37 -12.65 1.93
CA PHE A 14 0.29 -11.60 1.14
C PHE A 14 0.81 -12.11 -0.22
N GLU A 15 1.51 -13.24 -0.25
CA GLU A 15 2.07 -13.79 -1.50
C GLU A 15 0.97 -14.27 -2.48
N GLU A 16 -0.21 -14.70 -1.98
CA GLU A 16 -1.35 -15.05 -2.82
C GLU A 16 -1.91 -13.80 -3.52
N PHE A 17 -2.12 -12.72 -2.74
CA PHE A 17 -2.60 -11.45 -3.27
C PHE A 17 -1.60 -10.82 -4.23
N LEU A 18 -0.30 -10.89 -3.91
CA LEU A 18 0.76 -10.37 -4.76
C LEU A 18 0.82 -11.11 -6.09
N LYS A 19 0.69 -12.44 -6.06
CA LYS A 19 0.63 -13.28 -7.27
C LYS A 19 -0.62 -12.99 -8.10
N ALA A 20 -1.74 -12.65 -7.47
CA ALA A 20 -2.98 -12.31 -8.15
C ALA A 20 -2.92 -10.92 -8.82
N TYR A 21 -2.13 -9.98 -8.31
CA TYR A 21 -1.97 -8.66 -8.89
C TYR A 21 -1.22 -8.72 -10.23
N THR A 22 -1.95 -8.68 -11.35
CA THR A 22 -1.35 -8.68 -12.69
C THR A 22 -1.82 -7.49 -13.54
N PRO A 23 -1.04 -7.06 -14.56
CA PRO A 23 -1.40 -5.93 -15.43
C PRO A 23 -2.68 -6.15 -16.25
N GLU A 24 -3.06 -7.39 -16.52
CA GLU A 24 -4.23 -7.77 -17.32
C GLU A 24 -5.55 -7.65 -16.55
N LEU A 25 -5.49 -7.50 -15.23
CA LEU A 25 -6.68 -7.32 -14.41
C LEU A 25 -7.41 -6.00 -14.73
N PRO A 26 -8.75 -5.99 -14.63
CA PRO A 26 -9.53 -4.75 -14.63
C PRO A 26 -8.98 -3.75 -13.62
N VAL A 27 -9.06 -2.45 -13.96
CA VAL A 27 -8.58 -1.34 -13.11
C VAL A 27 -9.08 -1.47 -11.67
N ASP A 28 -10.38 -1.68 -11.48
CA ASP A 28 -11.00 -1.78 -10.16
C ASP A 28 -10.42 -2.94 -9.33
N GLN A 29 -10.10 -4.07 -9.97
CA GLN A 29 -9.49 -5.21 -9.29
C GLN A 29 -8.04 -4.95 -8.92
N ARG A 30 -7.29 -4.21 -9.76
CA ARG A 30 -5.92 -3.80 -9.42
C ARG A 30 -5.91 -2.81 -8.26
N LEU A 31 -6.85 -1.86 -8.25
CA LEU A 31 -7.02 -0.93 -7.13
C LEU A 31 -7.35 -1.70 -5.84
N ALA A 32 -8.36 -2.58 -5.88
CA ALA A 32 -8.75 -3.37 -4.72
C ALA A 32 -7.63 -4.29 -4.19
N LEU A 33 -6.90 -4.98 -5.08
CA LEU A 33 -5.78 -5.82 -4.68
C LEU A 33 -4.61 -5.02 -4.11
N MET A 34 -4.35 -3.81 -4.63
CA MET A 34 -3.32 -2.95 -4.07
C MET A 34 -3.70 -2.48 -2.65
N GLU A 35 -4.96 -2.11 -2.40
CA GLU A 35 -5.43 -1.78 -1.05
C GLU A 35 -5.23 -2.97 -0.09
N ILE A 36 -5.60 -4.19 -0.50
CA ILE A 36 -5.37 -5.40 0.30
C ILE A 36 -3.88 -5.60 0.59
N LEU A 37 -3.03 -5.48 -0.43
CA LEU A 37 -1.59 -5.64 -0.28
C LEU A 37 -1.00 -4.61 0.67
N VAL A 38 -1.42 -3.35 0.57
CA VAL A 38 -0.99 -2.25 1.44
C VAL A 38 -1.42 -2.51 2.88
N GLN A 39 -2.67 -2.92 3.11
CA GLN A 39 -3.17 -3.31 4.42
C GLN A 39 -2.36 -4.49 5.01
N CYS A 40 -2.03 -5.51 4.21
CA CYS A 40 -1.16 -6.62 4.66
C CYS A 40 0.22 -6.13 5.13
N VAL A 41 0.79 -5.09 4.51
CA VAL A 41 2.06 -4.49 4.94
C VAL A 41 1.89 -3.77 6.28
N GLU A 42 0.83 -2.99 6.44
CA GLU A 42 0.53 -2.29 7.70
C GLU A 42 0.31 -3.27 8.87
N ASP A 43 -0.46 -4.32 8.62
CA ASP A 43 -0.83 -5.33 9.62
C ASP A 43 0.25 -6.40 9.82
N SER A 44 1.42 -6.26 9.20
CA SER A 44 2.54 -7.19 9.38
C SER A 44 2.95 -7.28 10.86
N ASP A 45 3.02 -8.50 11.37
CA ASP A 45 3.32 -8.84 12.77
C ASP A 45 4.71 -8.39 13.27
N SER A 46 5.60 -8.01 12.36
CA SER A 46 6.98 -7.63 12.65
C SER A 46 7.51 -6.62 11.65
N GLU A 47 8.47 -5.81 12.08
CA GLU A 47 9.19 -4.87 11.20
C GLU A 47 9.93 -5.59 10.06
N ALA A 48 10.41 -6.81 10.30
CA ALA A 48 11.09 -7.60 9.28
C ALA A 48 10.12 -8.06 8.17
N LYS A 49 8.92 -8.51 8.53
CA LYS A 49 7.86 -8.88 7.57
C LYS A 49 7.37 -7.66 6.82
N LEU A 50 7.10 -6.55 7.52
CA LEU A 50 6.74 -5.26 6.91
C LEU A 50 7.75 -4.84 5.85
N ALA A 51 9.05 -4.80 6.21
CA ALA A 51 10.11 -4.40 5.28
C ALA A 51 10.18 -5.32 4.06
N THR A 52 10.03 -6.64 4.26
CA THR A 52 10.03 -7.63 3.18
C THR A 52 8.85 -7.44 2.24
N CYS A 53 7.63 -7.34 2.76
CA CYS A 53 6.42 -7.13 1.96
C CYS A 53 6.44 -5.77 1.24
N TRP A 54 6.90 -4.72 1.93
CA TRP A 54 7.06 -3.39 1.34
C TRP A 54 8.00 -3.39 0.13
N GLN A 55 9.16 -4.07 0.22
CA GLN A 55 10.09 -4.19 -0.91
C GLN A 55 9.46 -4.82 -2.15
N ARG A 56 8.39 -5.60 -1.98
CA ARG A 56 7.67 -6.27 -3.09
C ARG A 56 6.64 -5.34 -3.73
N ILE A 57 5.94 -4.52 -2.95
CA ILE A 57 4.86 -3.65 -3.47
C ILE A 57 5.32 -2.25 -3.86
N LYS A 58 6.39 -1.73 -3.24
CA LYS A 58 6.98 -0.42 -3.57
C LYS A 58 7.21 -0.24 -5.08
N PRO A 59 7.91 -1.14 -5.80
CA PRO A 59 8.13 -0.96 -7.23
C PRO A 59 6.83 -1.03 -8.05
N LEU A 60 5.78 -1.70 -7.55
CA LEU A 60 4.48 -1.75 -8.21
C LEU A 60 3.73 -0.42 -8.06
N LEU A 61 3.81 0.19 -6.88
CA LEU A 61 3.27 1.53 -6.59
C LEU A 61 4.01 2.59 -7.42
N GLU A 62 5.34 2.56 -7.45
CA GLU A 62 6.14 3.51 -8.26
C GLU A 62 5.85 3.36 -9.76
N LYS A 63 5.85 2.13 -10.29
CA LYS A 63 5.59 1.88 -11.71
C LYS A 63 4.18 2.27 -12.13
N ASN A 64 3.20 2.15 -11.24
CA ASN A 64 1.79 2.44 -11.51
C ASN A 64 1.30 3.63 -10.67
N PHE A 65 2.16 4.63 -10.44
CA PHE A 65 1.89 5.72 -9.51
C PHE A 65 0.54 6.40 -9.77
N ASN A 66 0.27 6.78 -11.02
CA ASN A 66 -0.97 7.45 -11.39
C ASN A 66 -2.22 6.58 -11.15
N LEU A 67 -2.10 5.25 -11.29
CA LEU A 67 -3.20 4.34 -10.98
C LEU A 67 -3.50 4.34 -9.48
N HIS A 68 -2.45 4.35 -8.64
CA HIS A 68 -2.56 4.22 -7.19
C HIS A 68 -2.38 5.54 -6.43
N ALA A 69 -2.53 6.68 -7.11
CA ALA A 69 -2.24 7.98 -6.52
C ALA A 69 -3.13 8.28 -5.30
N GLU A 70 -4.39 7.86 -5.36
CA GLU A 70 -5.35 8.00 -4.23
C GLU A 70 -4.96 7.10 -3.06
N THR A 71 -4.63 5.83 -3.30
CA THR A 71 -4.09 4.90 -2.29
C THR A 71 -2.86 5.48 -1.61
N ILE A 72 -1.87 5.94 -2.40
CA ILE A 72 -0.63 6.53 -1.87
C ILE A 72 -0.94 7.78 -1.05
N GLN A 73 -1.83 8.66 -1.52
CA GLN A 73 -2.21 9.88 -0.81
C GLN A 73 -2.89 9.58 0.52
N TYR A 74 -3.84 8.65 0.53
CA TYR A 74 -4.56 8.24 1.72
C TYR A 74 -3.57 7.69 2.76
N TRP A 75 -2.84 6.64 2.41
CA TRP A 75 -1.93 5.95 3.34
C TRP A 75 -0.71 6.79 3.74
N ALA A 76 -0.33 7.81 2.98
CA ALA A 76 0.71 8.76 3.36
C ALA A 76 0.34 9.61 4.60
N CYS A 77 -0.95 9.70 4.95
CA CYS A 77 -1.45 10.41 6.13
C CYS A 77 -0.80 11.79 6.30
N LEU A 78 -0.80 12.62 5.25
CA LEU A 78 -0.02 13.87 5.22
C LEU A 78 -0.48 14.91 6.25
N GLU A 79 -1.71 14.77 6.75
CA GLU A 79 -2.34 15.70 7.68
C GLU A 79 -2.06 15.37 9.16
N ALA A 80 -1.49 14.19 9.46
CA ALA A 80 -1.15 13.80 10.81
C ALA A 80 -0.11 14.75 11.43
N GLY A 81 -0.43 15.30 12.60
CA GLY A 81 0.44 16.19 13.37
C GLY A 81 1.40 15.44 14.29
N GLN A 82 1.09 14.17 14.60
CA GLN A 82 1.87 13.32 15.51
C GLN A 82 2.09 11.92 14.92
N LEU A 83 3.11 11.20 15.43
CA LEU A 83 3.49 9.87 14.89
C LEU A 83 2.46 8.78 15.20
N ASP A 84 1.76 8.90 16.32
CA ASP A 84 0.69 7.98 16.76
C ASP A 84 -0.65 8.21 16.02
N GLU A 85 -0.75 9.29 15.24
CA GLU A 85 -1.86 9.55 14.32
C GLU A 85 -1.60 8.95 12.91
N MET A 86 -0.44 8.34 12.69
CA MET A 86 -0.02 7.81 11.39
C MET A 86 -0.08 6.28 11.36
N TRP A 87 -0.28 5.72 10.16
CA TRP A 87 0.00 4.32 9.90
C TRP A 87 1.52 4.09 9.88
N ARG A 88 1.95 2.87 10.19
CA ARG A 88 3.38 2.50 10.16
C ARG A 88 3.95 2.71 8.76
N ILE A 89 3.16 2.44 7.72
CA ILE A 89 3.57 2.62 6.32
C ILE A 89 3.54 4.08 5.83
N SER A 90 3.01 5.03 6.61
CA SER A 90 2.79 6.40 6.09
C SER A 90 4.06 7.09 5.63
N ILE A 91 5.18 6.92 6.34
CA ILE A 91 6.47 7.47 5.91
C ILE A 91 6.94 6.85 4.59
N LEU A 92 6.68 5.56 4.40
CA LEU A 92 7.05 4.84 3.18
C LEU A 92 6.23 5.30 1.97
N MET A 93 4.94 5.55 2.15
CA MET A 93 4.06 6.12 1.13
C MET A 93 4.48 7.54 0.74
N ARG A 94 4.89 8.36 1.70
CA ARG A 94 5.45 9.70 1.45
C ARG A 94 6.71 9.63 0.57
N GLN A 95 7.57 8.64 0.79
CA GLN A 95 8.77 8.43 -0.03
C GLN A 95 8.41 8.14 -1.48
N VAL A 96 7.43 7.25 -1.73
CA VAL A 96 6.95 6.96 -3.08
C VAL A 96 6.43 8.23 -3.75
N LYS A 97 5.58 8.99 -3.04
CA LYS A 97 5.03 10.27 -3.54
C LYS A 97 6.13 11.28 -3.89
N SER A 98 7.16 11.41 -3.06
CA SER A 98 8.25 12.36 -3.29
C SER A 98 9.16 11.98 -4.46
N GLN A 99 9.32 10.69 -4.75
CA GLN A 99 10.18 10.22 -5.83
C GLN A 99 9.56 10.51 -7.20
N THR A 100 8.24 10.32 -7.35
CA THR A 100 7.56 10.58 -8.61
C THR A 100 7.40 12.07 -8.91
N ALA A 101 7.23 12.91 -7.89
CA ALA A 101 7.21 14.37 -8.08
C ALA A 101 8.54 14.91 -8.66
N ALA A 102 9.67 14.24 -8.42
CA ALA A 102 10.95 14.61 -9.01
C ALA A 102 11.11 14.15 -10.47
N ASP A 103 10.38 13.11 -10.89
CA ASP A 103 10.43 12.57 -12.26
C ASP A 103 9.51 13.34 -13.23
N ASP A 104 8.46 13.99 -12.73
CA ASP A 104 7.56 14.84 -13.54
C ASP A 104 8.17 16.23 -13.88
N ASP A 105 9.21 16.66 -13.14
CA ASP A 105 9.92 17.94 -13.32
C ASP A 105 11.20 17.82 -14.19
N ALA A 106 11.52 16.64 -14.72
CA ALA A 106 12.74 16.32 -15.51
C ALA A 106 12.48 16.13 -17.01
#